data_AF-A0A1E7HIM0-F1
#
_entry.id   AF-A0A1E7HIM0-F1
#
_cell.length_a   1.000
_cell.length_b   1.000
_cell.length_c   1.000
_cell.angle_alpha   90.00
_cell.angle_beta   90.00
_cell.angle_gamma   90.00
#
_symmetry.space_group_name_H-M   'P 1'
#
loop_
_entity.id
_entity.type
_entity.pdbx_description
1 polymer ?
#
loop_
_entity_poly.entity_id
_entity_poly.type
_entity_poly.pdbx_seq_one_letter_code
_entity_poly.pdbx_strand_id
1 'polypeptide(L)'
;ALAILFEPVIPTIAGGAWKQLGMETELVDMHYNEATDEIAAGQSLPTPTVLFTKIEDKTIKEMEAILDERVRMATKKKHVTYEEFSELDIRVGTILQAEPIKKSKKLLKLAVDLGEGRNRQIVAGIAETHKPDDLIGMRIVVLANMLPATLFGVRSEGMLLAADSDSDGAILLVPEREVPAGTAVR
;
A
#
# COMPACT_ATOMS: atom_id res chain seq x y z
N ALA A 1 -35.81 -24.82 16.23
CA ALA A 1 -34.89 -25.04 15.09
C ALA A 1 -33.95 -23.86 14.76
N LEU A 2 -34.37 -22.86 13.98
CA LEU A 2 -33.44 -21.86 13.40
C LEU A 2 -32.68 -21.03 14.44
N ALA A 3 -33.33 -20.56 15.50
CA ALA A 3 -32.66 -19.82 16.57
C ALA A 3 -31.50 -20.63 17.18
N ILE A 4 -31.74 -21.92 17.50
CA ILE A 4 -30.72 -22.83 18.07
C ILE A 4 -29.57 -23.06 17.08
N LEU A 5 -29.87 -23.27 15.79
CA LEU A 5 -28.84 -23.51 14.78
C LEU A 5 -27.96 -22.29 14.48
N PHE A 6 -28.52 -21.09 14.58
CA PHE A 6 -27.84 -19.83 14.24
C PHE A 6 -27.26 -19.10 15.45
N GLU A 7 -27.51 -19.56 16.67
CA GLU A 7 -26.94 -19.00 17.91
C GLU A 7 -25.41 -18.80 17.83
N PRO A 8 -24.60 -19.75 17.34
CA PRO A 8 -23.14 -19.58 17.32
C PRO A 8 -22.64 -18.52 16.33
N VAL A 9 -23.46 -18.16 15.35
CA VAL A 9 -23.08 -17.26 14.24
C VAL A 9 -23.65 -15.86 14.46
N ILE A 10 -24.89 -15.77 14.96
CA ILE A 10 -25.63 -14.52 15.16
C ILE A 10 -26.39 -14.52 16.50
N PRO A 11 -25.68 -14.62 17.65
CA PRO A 11 -26.30 -14.88 18.96
C PRO A 11 -27.35 -13.82 19.33
N THR A 12 -27.09 -12.55 19.00
CA THR A 12 -28.03 -11.45 19.26
C THR A 12 -29.32 -11.58 18.47
N ILE A 13 -29.24 -11.93 17.17
CA ILE A 13 -30.42 -12.07 16.32
C ILE A 13 -31.18 -13.36 16.64
N ALA A 14 -30.45 -14.47 16.84
CA ALA A 14 -31.01 -15.75 17.23
C ALA A 14 -31.75 -15.66 18.57
N GLY A 15 -31.16 -14.99 19.57
CA GLY A 15 -31.81 -14.73 20.87
C GLY A 15 -33.03 -13.81 20.74
N GLY A 16 -32.97 -12.81 19.85
CA GLY A 16 -34.13 -11.99 19.50
C GLY A 16 -35.27 -12.83 18.90
N ALA A 17 -34.97 -13.73 17.97
CA ALA A 17 -35.94 -14.65 17.38
C ALA A 17 -36.54 -15.62 18.42
N TRP A 18 -35.70 -16.13 19.33
CA TRP A 18 -36.12 -17.00 20.43
C TRP A 18 -37.16 -16.34 21.33
N LYS A 19 -36.92 -15.08 21.73
CA LYS A 19 -37.89 -14.29 22.51
C LYS A 19 -39.17 -14.01 21.74
N GLN A 20 -39.09 -13.78 20.43
CA GLN A 20 -40.28 -13.60 19.58
C GLN A 20 -41.12 -14.87 19.42
N LEU A 21 -40.54 -16.05 19.63
CA LEU A 21 -41.29 -17.31 19.73
C LEU A 21 -41.98 -17.49 21.09
N GLY A 22 -41.86 -16.52 22.01
CA GLY A 22 -42.46 -16.61 23.35
C GLY A 22 -41.75 -17.59 24.28
N MET A 23 -40.50 -17.96 23.97
CA MET A 23 -39.69 -18.83 24.83
C MET A 23 -39.14 -18.02 26.01
N GLU A 24 -39.41 -18.48 27.23
CA GLU A 24 -38.95 -17.81 28.47
C GLU A 24 -37.54 -18.23 28.90
N THR A 25 -37.02 -19.33 28.34
CA THR A 25 -35.66 -19.81 28.59
C THR A 25 -34.63 -18.99 27.82
N GLU A 26 -33.39 -18.97 28.30
CA GLU A 26 -32.29 -18.39 27.56
C GLU A 26 -31.83 -19.36 26.45
N LEU A 27 -31.64 -18.83 25.24
CA LEU A 27 -31.29 -19.64 24.07
C LEU A 27 -29.94 -20.36 24.23
N VAL A 28 -29.01 -19.76 25.00
CA VAL A 28 -27.68 -20.31 25.25
C VAL A 28 -27.71 -21.64 26.01
N ASP A 29 -28.81 -21.92 26.72
CA ASP A 29 -28.98 -23.15 27.49
C ASP A 29 -29.53 -24.31 26.64
N MET A 30 -29.86 -24.06 25.36
CA MET A 30 -30.45 -25.05 24.48
C MET A 30 -29.41 -25.88 23.74
N HIS A 31 -29.68 -27.17 23.63
CA HIS A 31 -28.85 -28.10 22.88
C HIS A 31 -29.38 -28.32 21.45
N TYR A 32 -28.48 -28.70 20.54
CA TYR A 32 -28.84 -28.91 19.13
C TYR A 32 -29.87 -30.02 18.89
N ASN A 33 -29.91 -31.03 19.76
CA ASN A 33 -30.93 -32.09 19.70
C ASN A 33 -32.34 -31.55 19.98
N GLU A 34 -32.46 -30.49 20.77
CA GLU A 34 -33.74 -29.81 21.05
C GLU A 34 -34.21 -28.94 19.88
N ALA A 35 -33.39 -28.78 18.82
CA ALA A 35 -33.77 -28.00 17.64
C ALA A 35 -34.98 -28.57 16.89
N THR A 36 -35.22 -29.89 17.01
CA THR A 36 -36.34 -30.61 16.40
C THR A 36 -37.59 -30.68 17.28
N ASP A 37 -37.52 -30.19 18.51
CA ASP A 37 -38.65 -30.24 19.42
C ASP A 37 -39.77 -29.29 18.95
N GLU A 38 -41.01 -29.78 19.01
CA GLU A 38 -42.18 -29.02 18.61
C GLU A 38 -42.55 -27.98 19.67
N ILE A 39 -42.97 -26.80 19.23
CA ILE A 39 -43.45 -25.74 20.11
C ILE A 39 -44.87 -26.10 20.57
N ALA A 40 -45.14 -25.99 21.88
CA ALA A 40 -46.43 -26.34 22.45
C ALA A 40 -47.57 -25.48 21.86
N ALA A 41 -48.69 -26.14 21.53
CA ALA A 41 -49.88 -25.44 21.04
C ALA A 41 -50.45 -24.51 22.13
N GLY A 42 -50.83 -23.29 21.73
CA GLY A 42 -51.35 -22.27 22.64
C GLY A 42 -50.29 -21.33 23.24
N GLN A 43 -49.03 -21.45 22.82
CA GLN A 43 -47.96 -20.54 23.22
C GLN A 43 -48.25 -19.10 22.76
N SER A 44 -48.16 -18.15 23.70
CA SER A 44 -48.41 -16.73 23.44
C SER A 44 -47.20 -16.12 22.74
N LEU A 45 -47.42 -15.54 21.56
CA LEU A 45 -46.37 -14.85 20.81
C LEU A 45 -46.40 -13.36 21.13
N PRO A 46 -45.27 -12.77 21.58
CA PRO A 46 -45.18 -11.31 21.75
C PRO A 46 -45.18 -10.59 20.40
N THR A 47 -45.36 -9.27 20.43
CA THR A 47 -45.33 -8.44 19.21
C THR A 47 -44.01 -8.61 18.47
N PRO A 48 -44.03 -9.00 17.17
CA PRO A 48 -42.81 -9.21 16.40
C PRO A 48 -42.01 -7.91 16.25
N THR A 49 -40.68 -8.01 16.30
CA THR A 49 -39.76 -6.92 16.03
C THR A 49 -38.87 -7.24 14.82
N VAL A 50 -38.33 -6.22 14.16
CA VAL A 50 -37.44 -6.41 13.02
C VAL A 50 -36.10 -6.95 13.52
N LEU A 51 -35.72 -8.15 13.10
CA LEU A 51 -34.45 -8.79 13.48
C LEU A 51 -33.27 -8.34 12.60
N PHE A 52 -33.54 -8.00 11.34
CA PHE A 52 -32.51 -7.57 10.41
C PHE A 52 -32.88 -6.23 9.82
N THR A 53 -32.01 -5.24 10.01
CA THR A 53 -32.07 -3.99 9.29
C THR A 53 -31.16 -4.08 8.07
N LYS A 54 -31.65 -3.63 6.92
CA LYS A 54 -30.81 -3.52 5.73
C LYS A 54 -29.76 -2.45 6.00
N ILE A 55 -28.50 -2.76 5.73
CA ILE A 55 -27.43 -1.76 5.76
C ILE A 55 -27.67 -0.82 4.58
N GLU A 56 -27.84 0.48 4.88
CA GLU A 56 -28.05 1.51 3.86
C GLU A 56 -26.71 1.93 3.23
N ASP A 57 -26.77 2.39 1.98
CA ASP A 57 -25.58 2.87 1.24
C ASP A 57 -24.83 3.98 1.99
N LYS A 58 -25.56 4.79 2.77
CA LYS A 58 -24.97 5.82 3.63
C LYS A 58 -24.03 5.20 4.67
N THR A 59 -24.47 4.15 5.35
CA THR A 59 -23.69 3.44 6.36
C THR A 59 -22.47 2.76 5.74
N ILE A 60 -22.59 2.19 4.55
CA ILE A 60 -21.46 1.59 3.82
C ILE A 60 -20.39 2.65 3.55
N LYS A 61 -20.77 3.82 3.01
CA LYS A 61 -19.84 4.93 2.74
C LYS A 61 -19.15 5.44 4.00
N GLU A 62 -19.87 5.52 5.12
CA GLU A 62 -19.29 5.91 6.40
C GLU A 62 -18.24 4.88 6.88
N MET A 63 -18.53 3.59 6.76
CA MET A 63 -17.59 2.52 7.14
C MET A 63 -16.36 2.48 6.24
N GLU A 64 -16.51 2.68 4.92
CA GLU A 64 -15.41 2.79 3.97
C GLU A 64 -14.50 3.98 4.28
N ALA A 65 -15.06 5.16 4.56
CA ALA A 65 -14.29 6.34 4.93
C ALA A 65 -13.45 6.11 6.20
N ILE A 66 -14.02 5.45 7.21
CA ILE A 66 -13.30 5.08 8.45
C ILE A 66 -12.15 4.10 8.14
N LEU A 67 -12.40 3.13 7.26
CA LEU A 67 -11.37 2.16 6.86
C LEU A 67 -10.22 2.85 6.13
N ASP A 68 -10.52 3.70 5.15
CA ASP A 68 -9.53 4.46 4.38
C ASP A 68 -8.69 5.37 5.28
N GLU A 69 -9.33 6.03 6.25
CA GLU A 69 -8.61 6.86 7.23
C GLU A 69 -7.65 6.00 8.08
N ARG A 70 -8.09 4.83 8.55
CA ARG A 70 -7.23 3.91 9.32
C ARG A 70 -6.08 3.39 8.49
N VAL A 71 -6.32 3.02 7.23
CA VAL A 71 -5.26 2.60 6.31
C VAL A 71 -4.26 3.75 6.12
N ARG A 72 -4.73 4.97 5.85
CA ARG A 72 -3.88 6.14 5.69
C ARG A 72 -3.05 6.43 6.94
N MET A 73 -3.63 6.29 8.13
CA MET A 73 -2.91 6.46 9.39
C MET A 73 -1.84 5.37 9.59
N ALA A 74 -2.17 4.11 9.28
CA ALA A 74 -1.24 2.99 9.39
C ALA A 74 -0.10 3.05 8.38
N THR A 75 -0.35 3.58 7.17
CA THR A 75 0.65 3.74 6.11
C THR A 75 1.38 5.09 6.16
N LYS A 76 1.10 5.93 7.16
CA LYS A 76 1.78 7.21 7.32
C LYS A 76 3.25 6.94 7.64
N LYS A 77 4.15 7.32 6.72
CA LYS A 77 5.60 7.25 6.96
C LYS A 77 5.92 8.02 8.26
N LYS A 78 6.79 7.45 9.09
CA LYS A 78 7.27 8.12 10.30
C LYS A 78 7.99 9.41 9.90
N HIS A 79 7.87 10.45 10.73
CA HIS A 79 8.77 11.60 10.60
C HIS A 79 10.20 11.12 10.82
N VAL A 80 11.10 11.61 9.98
CA VAL A 80 12.55 11.43 10.15
C VAL A 80 13.14 12.71 10.71
N THR A 81 14.22 12.59 11.48
CA THR A 81 14.94 13.77 11.96
C THR A 81 15.79 14.37 10.82
N TYR A 82 16.26 15.60 11.03
CA TYR A 82 17.17 16.22 10.07
C TYR A 82 18.50 15.44 10.00
N GLU A 83 18.97 14.89 11.12
CA GLU A 83 20.19 14.09 11.20
C GLU A 83 20.07 12.85 10.31
N GLU A 84 18.96 12.11 10.39
CA GLU A 84 18.69 10.95 9.53
C GLU A 84 18.67 11.33 8.04
N PHE A 85 18.13 12.50 7.69
CA PHE A 85 18.19 13.02 6.32
C PHE A 85 19.62 13.41 5.92
N SER A 86 20.37 14.06 6.81
CA SER A 86 21.74 14.51 6.55
C SER A 86 22.75 13.37 6.37
N GLU A 87 22.42 12.18 6.89
CA GLU A 87 23.18 10.95 6.62
C GLU A 87 23.05 10.48 5.17
N LEU A 88 22.01 10.90 4.43
CA LEU A 88 21.83 10.56 3.02
C LEU A 88 22.74 11.42 2.15
N ASP A 89 23.61 10.78 1.37
CA ASP A 89 24.47 11.47 0.41
C ASP A 89 23.73 11.63 -0.92
N ILE A 90 22.93 12.68 -1.03
CA ILE A 90 22.18 13.00 -2.25
C ILE A 90 22.96 14.04 -3.05
N ARG A 91 23.24 13.74 -4.32
CA ARG A 91 24.04 14.62 -5.21
C ARG A 91 23.41 14.78 -6.58
N VAL A 92 23.73 15.89 -7.22
CA VAL A 92 23.48 16.08 -8.65
C VAL A 92 24.61 15.47 -9.45
N GLY A 93 24.28 14.58 -10.38
CA GLY A 93 25.21 13.91 -11.27
C GLY A 93 24.93 14.17 -12.74
N THR A 94 25.96 14.11 -13.57
CA THR A 94 25.82 14.22 -15.04
C THR A 94 25.93 12.84 -15.67
N ILE A 95 24.96 12.47 -16.49
CA ILE A 95 25.01 11.21 -17.24
C ILE A 95 26.01 11.36 -18.38
N LEU A 96 27.05 10.53 -18.39
CA LEU A 96 28.07 10.52 -19.44
C LEU A 96 27.79 9.45 -20.51
N GLN A 97 27.19 8.33 -20.10
CA GLN A 97 26.81 7.23 -20.99
C GLN A 97 25.52 6.59 -20.50
N ALA A 98 24.68 6.15 -21.44
CA ALA A 98 23.47 5.39 -21.16
C ALA A 98 23.35 4.24 -22.16
N GLU A 99 23.08 3.03 -21.66
CA GLU A 99 22.95 1.83 -22.48
C GLU A 99 21.81 0.93 -21.98
N PRO A 100 21.06 0.26 -22.87
CA PRO A 100 20.04 -0.71 -22.46
C PRO A 100 20.70 -2.00 -21.92
N ILE A 101 20.08 -2.60 -20.90
CA ILE A 101 20.55 -3.89 -20.37
C ILE A 101 19.94 -5.03 -21.19
N LYS A 102 20.79 -5.85 -21.85
CA LYS A 102 20.34 -6.96 -22.74
C LYS A 102 19.30 -7.91 -22.14
N LYS A 103 19.26 -8.06 -20.82
CA LYS A 103 18.34 -8.95 -20.08
C LYS A 103 17.09 -8.26 -19.52
N SER A 104 16.92 -6.95 -19.73
CA SER A 104 15.76 -6.20 -19.21
C SER A 104 15.27 -5.16 -20.22
N LYS A 105 13.95 -5.11 -20.42
CA LYS A 105 13.30 -4.08 -21.24
C LYS A 105 13.05 -2.78 -20.49
N LYS A 106 13.19 -2.78 -19.15
CA LYS A 106 12.83 -1.65 -18.27
C LYS A 106 14.03 -0.91 -17.72
N LEU A 107 15.22 -1.50 -17.78
CA LEU A 107 16.41 -0.98 -17.11
C LEU A 107 17.43 -0.41 -18.10
N LEU A 108 17.94 0.76 -17.78
CA LEU A 108 19.13 1.35 -18.40
C LEU A 108 20.31 1.27 -17.43
N LYS A 109 21.50 1.04 -18.00
CA LYS A 109 22.78 1.19 -17.33
C LYS A 109 23.32 2.58 -17.67
N LEU A 110 23.57 3.37 -16.64
CA LEU A 110 24.07 4.73 -16.73
C LEU A 110 25.48 4.81 -16.14
N ALA A 111 26.38 5.54 -16.80
CA ALA A 111 27.63 6.00 -16.22
C ALA A 111 27.46 7.47 -15.82
N VAL A 112 27.52 7.76 -14.52
CA VAL A 112 27.20 9.08 -13.97
C VAL A 112 28.42 9.65 -13.29
N ASP A 113 28.75 10.89 -13.62
CA ASP A 113 29.77 11.69 -12.94
C ASP A 113 29.15 12.41 -11.74
N LEU A 114 29.65 12.10 -10.54
CA LEU A 114 29.27 12.73 -9.27
C LEU A 114 30.39 13.64 -8.71
N GLY A 115 31.35 14.05 -9.53
CA GLY A 115 32.47 14.91 -9.09
C GLY A 115 33.50 14.20 -8.21
N GLU A 116 33.51 12.86 -8.18
CA GLU A 116 34.40 12.04 -7.34
C GLU A 116 35.71 11.65 -8.04
N GLY A 117 35.95 12.12 -9.27
CA GLY A 117 37.09 11.70 -10.10
C GLY A 117 36.95 10.28 -10.69
N ARG A 118 35.82 9.60 -10.44
CA ARG A 118 35.43 8.35 -11.09
C ARG A 118 33.94 8.39 -11.45
N ASN A 119 33.57 7.66 -12.50
CA ASN A 119 32.18 7.49 -12.87
C ASN A 119 31.55 6.36 -12.05
N ARG A 120 30.32 6.56 -11.58
CA ARG A 120 29.53 5.51 -10.95
C ARG A 120 28.62 4.84 -11.95
N GLN A 121 28.51 3.52 -11.84
CA GLN A 121 27.54 2.76 -12.61
C GLN A 121 26.20 2.74 -11.86
N ILE A 122 25.13 3.24 -12.48
CA ILE A 122 23.79 3.28 -11.90
C ILE A 122 22.84 2.53 -12.83
N VAL A 123 22.02 1.65 -12.27
CA VAL A 123 20.97 0.95 -13.02
C VAL A 123 19.63 1.58 -12.66
N ALA A 124 18.93 2.13 -13.66
CA ALA A 124 17.69 2.87 -13.46
C ALA A 124 16.54 2.27 -14.29
N GLY A 125 15.35 2.21 -13.70
CA GLY A 125 14.13 1.67 -14.32
C GLY A 125 13.40 2.63 -15.25
N ILE A 126 14.12 3.35 -16.09
CA ILE A 126 13.59 4.46 -16.91
C ILE A 126 13.56 4.17 -18.40
N ALA A 127 13.82 2.92 -18.82
CA ALA A 127 13.91 2.57 -20.25
C ALA A 127 12.56 2.66 -20.98
N GLU A 128 11.45 2.59 -20.25
CA GLU A 128 10.09 2.72 -20.83
C GLU A 128 9.73 4.19 -21.12
N THR A 129 10.35 5.15 -20.41
CA THR A 129 10.03 6.59 -20.52
C THR A 129 11.13 7.40 -21.19
N HIS A 130 12.40 6.98 -21.13
CA HIS A 130 13.55 7.75 -21.62
C HIS A 130 14.42 6.93 -22.56
N LYS A 131 14.83 7.53 -23.68
CA LYS A 131 15.80 6.91 -24.58
C LYS A 131 17.23 7.17 -24.09
N PRO A 132 18.16 6.23 -24.27
CA PRO A 132 19.55 6.41 -23.84
C PRO A 132 20.21 7.67 -24.41
N ASP A 133 19.98 7.99 -25.68
CA ASP A 133 20.61 9.15 -26.34
C ASP A 133 20.18 10.49 -25.75
N ASP A 134 18.93 10.59 -25.29
CA ASP A 134 18.37 11.82 -24.70
C ASP A 134 18.89 12.06 -23.27
N LEU A 135 19.48 11.04 -22.65
CA LEU A 135 19.98 11.10 -21.27
C LEU A 135 21.41 11.63 -21.20
N ILE A 136 22.20 11.51 -22.27
CA ILE A 136 23.61 11.89 -22.26
C ILE A 136 23.73 13.41 -22.08
N GLY A 137 24.51 13.84 -21.10
CA GLY A 137 24.68 15.24 -20.70
C GLY A 137 23.60 15.75 -19.74
N MET A 138 22.55 14.97 -19.46
CA MET A 138 21.51 15.37 -18.52
C MET A 138 22.02 15.34 -17.07
N ARG A 139 21.59 16.34 -16.29
CA ARG A 139 21.82 16.40 -14.84
C ARG A 139 20.66 15.74 -14.09
N ILE A 140 20.97 14.76 -13.26
CA ILE A 140 20.01 13.99 -12.48
C ILE A 140 20.35 14.04 -11.00
N VAL A 141 19.35 13.77 -10.14
CA VAL A 141 19.59 13.60 -8.71
C VAL A 141 19.83 12.12 -8.38
N VAL A 142 20.87 11.85 -7.60
CA VAL A 142 21.33 10.51 -7.24
C VAL A 142 21.55 10.40 -5.73
N LEU A 143 21.04 9.34 -5.13
CA LEU A 143 21.46 8.89 -3.80
C LEU A 143 22.74 8.04 -3.94
N ALA A 144 23.86 8.58 -3.44
CA ALA A 144 25.21 8.07 -3.66
C ALA A 144 25.70 7.14 -2.55
N ASN A 145 25.16 7.17 -1.33
CA ASN A 145 25.60 6.31 -0.24
C ASN A 145 24.71 5.08 0.02
N MET A 146 23.88 4.69 -0.96
CA MET A 146 23.12 3.45 -0.88
C MET A 146 24.03 2.23 -1.07
N LEU A 147 23.75 1.14 -0.35
CA LEU A 147 24.45 -0.13 -0.54
C LEU A 147 24.33 -0.60 -2.00
N PRO A 148 25.44 -1.01 -2.65
CA PRO A 148 25.38 -1.47 -4.02
C PRO A 148 24.46 -2.68 -4.22
N ALA A 149 23.60 -2.61 -5.23
CA ALA A 149 22.67 -3.69 -5.57
C ALA A 149 23.05 -4.29 -6.93
N THR A 150 22.88 -5.61 -7.10
CA THR A 150 23.08 -6.27 -8.39
C THR A 150 21.74 -6.55 -9.05
N LEU A 151 21.50 -5.93 -10.21
CA LEU A 151 20.27 -6.05 -11.00
C LEU A 151 20.61 -6.65 -12.36
N PHE A 152 20.04 -7.82 -12.68
CA PHE A 152 20.29 -8.53 -13.94
C PHE A 152 21.79 -8.76 -14.25
N GLY A 153 22.62 -8.94 -13.21
CA GLY A 153 24.07 -9.13 -13.33
C GLY A 153 24.88 -7.83 -13.49
N VAL A 154 24.24 -6.67 -13.38
CA VAL A 154 24.88 -5.34 -13.42
C VAL A 154 24.83 -4.73 -12.02
N ARG A 155 25.99 -4.28 -11.52
CA ARG A 155 26.12 -3.64 -10.20
C ARG A 155 25.70 -2.16 -10.27
N SER A 156 24.72 -1.75 -9.47
CA SER A 156 24.34 -0.35 -9.27
C SER A 156 25.02 0.19 -8.02
N GLU A 157 25.72 1.32 -8.13
CA GLU A 157 26.46 2.01 -7.05
C GLU A 157 25.77 3.30 -6.59
N GLY A 158 24.46 3.35 -6.81
CA GLY A 158 23.61 4.47 -6.43
C GLY A 158 22.18 4.25 -6.91
N MET A 159 21.32 5.19 -6.53
CA MET A 159 19.92 5.21 -6.94
C MET A 159 19.62 6.56 -7.59
N LEU A 160 19.17 6.52 -8.85
CA LEU A 160 18.60 7.68 -9.52
C LEU A 160 17.25 8.00 -8.87
N LEU A 161 17.01 9.27 -8.56
CA LEU A 161 15.72 9.73 -8.01
C LEU A 161 14.83 10.26 -9.13
N ALA A 162 13.60 9.75 -9.17
CA ALA A 162 12.56 10.11 -10.12
C ALA A 162 11.21 10.21 -9.39
N ALA A 163 10.29 10.99 -9.94
CA ALA A 163 8.89 10.99 -9.55
C ALA A 163 8.14 9.96 -10.40
N ASP A 164 7.46 9.01 -9.76
CA ASP A 164 6.57 8.08 -10.45
C ASP A 164 5.19 8.72 -10.65
N SER A 165 4.78 8.87 -11.91
CA SER A 165 3.45 9.32 -12.32
C SER A 165 2.66 8.15 -12.91
N ASP A 166 1.39 8.00 -12.52
CA ASP A 166 0.50 6.96 -13.05
C ASP A 166 0.27 7.10 -14.57
N SER A 167 0.34 8.33 -15.11
CA SER A 167 0.16 8.61 -16.53
C SER A 167 1.45 8.54 -17.35
N ASP A 168 2.55 9.06 -16.80
CA ASP A 168 3.76 9.38 -17.55
C ASP A 168 4.98 8.53 -17.15
N GLY A 169 4.79 7.61 -16.18
CA GLY A 169 5.85 6.77 -15.64
C GLY A 169 6.90 7.56 -14.86
N ALA A 170 8.15 7.11 -14.90
CA ALA A 170 9.24 7.74 -14.17
C ALA A 170 9.69 9.05 -14.83
N ILE A 171 9.55 10.16 -14.10
CA ILE A 171 9.96 11.52 -14.46
C ILE A 171 11.23 11.88 -13.68
N LEU A 172 12.31 12.22 -14.38
CA LEU A 172 13.61 12.50 -13.75
C LEU A 172 13.57 13.79 -12.93
N LEU A 173 14.17 13.74 -11.74
CA LEU A 173 14.43 14.94 -10.94
C LEU A 173 15.68 15.64 -11.47
N VAL A 174 15.52 16.90 -11.88
CA VAL A 174 16.57 17.74 -12.44
C VAL A 174 16.64 19.08 -11.69
N PRO A 175 17.83 19.66 -11.50
CA PRO A 175 17.94 20.99 -10.93
C PRO A 175 17.36 22.04 -11.90
N GLU A 176 16.70 23.07 -11.37
CA GLU A 176 16.13 24.18 -12.18
C GLU A 176 17.22 24.89 -13.01
N ARG A 177 18.45 24.89 -12.53
CA ARG A 177 19.60 25.55 -13.17
C ARG A 177 20.79 24.62 -13.24
N GLU A 178 21.72 24.98 -14.11
CA GLU A 178 23.00 24.31 -14.20
C GLU A 178 23.75 24.36 -12.86
N VAL A 179 24.20 23.20 -12.39
CA VAL A 179 25.08 23.06 -11.23
C VAL A 179 26.23 22.11 -11.56
N PRO A 180 27.40 22.27 -10.92
CA PRO A 180 28.51 21.33 -11.09
C PRO A 180 28.13 19.90 -10.69
N ALA A 181 28.71 18.91 -11.36
CA ALA A 181 28.60 17.51 -10.97
C ALA A 181 29.14 17.31 -9.54
N GLY A 182 28.43 16.53 -8.74
CA GLY A 182 28.75 16.30 -7.33
C GLY A 182 28.20 17.32 -6.35
N THR A 183 27.45 18.32 -6.81
CA THR A 183 26.77 19.28 -5.92
C THR A 183 25.82 18.54 -5.00
N ALA A 184 25.98 18.72 -3.68
CA ALA A 184 25.12 18.10 -2.67
C ALA A 184 23.74 18.74 -2.62
N VAL A 185 22.71 17.90 -2.43
CA VAL A 185 21.31 18.32 -2.23
C VAL A 185 21.03 18.41 -0.73
N ARG A 186 20.28 19.43 -0.32
CA ARG A 186 19.91 19.71 1.06
C ARG A 186 18.46 20.16 1.17
#